data_AF-A0A0F8ZSL4-F1
#
_entry.id   AF-A0A0F8ZSL4-F1
#
_cell.length_a   1.000
_cell.length_b   1.000
_cell.length_c   1.000
_cell.angle_alpha   90.00
_cell.angle_beta   90.00
_cell.angle_gamma   90.00
#
_symmetry.space_group_name_H-M   'P 1'
#
loop_
_entity.id
_entity.type
_entity.pdbx_description
1 polymer ?
#
loop_
_entity_poly.entity_id
_entity_poly.type
_entity_poly.pdbx_seq_one_letter_code
_entity_poly.pdbx_strand_id
1 'polypeptide(L)'
;DYTITSASIQAVVNATVSKDVDVPGDINATEGGAPLNQQESYDYVRFYVLISDLSKNNVYEIAYNQTTNLGAGEPFPAPAGIHIMGDTYLITVSEQVLIFYLTNILQEDFFNFTVTLGIRIFTADSSSTYDNDEFHELLIKSVKFNFTYEKNIDQLTSLSWNQDGDKPSDLSVNPITIDDATLNFKYKINDTWSESSPNSEIRFYINNYKHTESVKLSTATGSFQYAKNGGFDVTSLIDVDSNVNLSIEVYIADEFTLNRSITISIDEINLTISYTETFADTPTNLDLFLDMSNKTLDPFIELPYGEFLNITIKYTVNQTGAHISNATVELAGKVSGTLSENITLEQYTIMVNTSQLGIGVKILSITAQKDIYEPESIQFFVEVVERDTEIQLFIDGNQKSDSDTIQLEIVESINVTVNFRDIIT
;
A
#
# COMPACT_ATOMS: atom_id res chain seq x y z
N ASP A 1 22.89 -2.46 -17.88
CA ASP A 1 23.10 -3.35 -19.03
C ASP A 1 23.18 -2.49 -20.27
N TYR A 2 24.06 -2.81 -21.21
CA TYR A 2 24.14 -2.09 -22.46
C TYR A 2 24.64 -2.98 -23.58
N THR A 3 24.16 -2.73 -24.79
CA THR A 3 24.61 -3.43 -25.98
C THR A 3 25.52 -2.50 -26.78
N ILE A 4 26.76 -2.91 -27.04
CA ILE A 4 27.64 -2.17 -27.95
C ILE A 4 27.08 -2.34 -29.36
N THR A 5 26.76 -1.23 -30.03
CA THR A 5 26.02 -1.23 -31.29
C THR A 5 26.89 -1.00 -32.51
N SER A 6 28.05 -0.34 -32.35
CA SER A 6 29.04 -0.12 -33.42
C SER A 6 30.44 0.01 -32.84
N ALA A 7 31.46 -0.28 -33.65
CA ALA A 7 32.85 -0.03 -33.29
C ALA A 7 33.77 0.12 -34.50
N SER A 8 34.72 1.05 -34.42
CA SER A 8 35.72 1.28 -35.47
C SER A 8 37.07 1.72 -34.91
N ILE A 9 38.12 1.34 -35.63
CA ILE A 9 39.46 1.85 -35.41
C ILE A 9 40.07 2.26 -36.74
N GLN A 10 40.84 3.34 -36.73
CA GLN A 10 41.74 3.71 -37.80
C GLN A 10 43.03 4.22 -37.19
N ALA A 11 44.16 3.69 -37.67
CA ALA A 11 45.47 4.12 -37.21
C ALA A 11 46.37 4.35 -38.43
N VAL A 12 47.19 5.40 -38.35
CA VAL A 12 48.16 5.76 -39.39
C VAL A 12 49.54 5.72 -38.78
N VAL A 13 50.45 5.08 -39.47
CA VAL A 13 51.85 4.96 -39.10
C VAL A 13 52.73 5.39 -40.26
N ASN A 14 53.95 5.81 -39.96
CA ASN A 14 54.99 5.99 -40.96
C ASN A 14 56.33 5.56 -40.35
N ALA A 15 57.31 5.36 -41.21
CA ALA A 15 58.63 4.92 -40.78
C ALA A 15 59.72 5.47 -41.70
N THR A 16 60.87 5.73 -41.11
CA THR A 16 62.11 6.13 -41.79
C THR A 16 63.21 5.22 -41.29
N VAL A 17 63.85 4.48 -42.20
CA VAL A 17 64.94 3.52 -41.92
C VAL A 17 66.06 3.67 -42.94
N SER A 18 67.22 3.08 -42.68
CA SER A 18 68.29 2.96 -43.67
C SER A 18 67.93 1.95 -44.78
N LYS A 19 68.51 2.14 -45.97
CA LYS A 19 68.38 1.26 -47.15
C LYS A 19 69.35 0.08 -47.10
N ASP A 20 69.31 -0.59 -45.96
CA ASP A 20 70.22 -1.64 -45.52
C ASP A 20 69.54 -2.37 -44.36
N VAL A 21 68.24 -2.64 -44.50
CA VAL A 21 67.50 -3.46 -43.53
C VAL A 21 67.21 -4.77 -44.19
N ASP A 22 67.48 -5.85 -43.49
CA ASP A 22 67.51 -7.21 -44.03
C ASP A 22 66.11 -7.75 -44.39
N VAL A 23 65.62 -7.39 -45.59
CA VAL A 23 64.27 -7.67 -46.08
C VAL A 23 64.25 -8.57 -47.33
N PRO A 24 63.10 -9.17 -47.73
CA PRO A 24 63.00 -10.01 -48.92
C PRO A 24 63.48 -9.28 -50.18
N GLY A 25 64.49 -9.87 -50.82
CA GLY A 25 65.13 -9.30 -52.01
C GLY A 25 66.35 -8.45 -51.72
N ASP A 26 66.76 -8.31 -50.46
CA ASP A 26 68.11 -7.88 -50.14
C ASP A 26 69.13 -8.93 -50.61
N ILE A 27 70.18 -8.45 -51.26
CA ILE A 27 71.23 -9.27 -51.86
C ILE A 27 72.61 -8.93 -51.28
N ASN A 28 72.74 -7.94 -50.38
CA ASN A 28 74.03 -7.30 -50.10
C ASN A 28 74.33 -6.99 -48.62
N ALA A 29 74.01 -7.87 -47.66
CA ALA A 29 74.40 -7.65 -46.25
C ALA A 29 75.81 -8.12 -45.84
N THR A 30 76.69 -8.51 -46.78
CA THR A 30 78.06 -8.91 -46.45
C THR A 30 79.12 -8.27 -47.35
N GLU A 31 80.31 -8.06 -46.79
CA GLU A 31 81.46 -7.45 -47.46
C GLU A 31 81.83 -8.24 -48.73
N GLY A 32 81.53 -7.68 -49.91
CA GLY A 32 81.85 -8.26 -51.21
C GLY A 32 80.68 -8.47 -52.19
N GLY A 33 79.44 -8.11 -51.82
CA GLY A 33 78.27 -8.25 -52.69
C GLY A 33 77.87 -9.71 -52.95
N ALA A 34 78.16 -10.58 -51.98
CA ALA A 34 77.72 -11.96 -52.04
C ALA A 34 76.23 -12.02 -51.68
N PRO A 35 75.38 -12.69 -52.49
CA PRO A 35 73.96 -12.80 -52.21
C PRO A 35 73.73 -13.42 -50.84
N LEU A 36 72.89 -12.75 -50.03
CA LEU A 36 72.34 -13.29 -48.81
C LEU A 36 71.64 -14.61 -49.12
N ASN A 37 72.27 -15.73 -48.76
CA ASN A 37 71.59 -17.01 -48.59
C ASN A 37 71.00 -17.01 -47.18
N GLN A 38 70.08 -16.08 -46.90
CA GLN A 38 69.48 -15.97 -45.57
C GLN A 38 68.82 -17.29 -45.20
N GLN A 39 69.32 -17.91 -44.14
CA GLN A 39 68.70 -19.08 -43.50
C GLN A 39 67.70 -18.64 -42.41
N GLU A 40 67.70 -17.34 -42.05
CA GLU A 40 66.94 -16.76 -40.94
C GLU A 40 65.73 -15.92 -41.42
N SER A 41 64.96 -15.39 -40.47
CA SER A 41 63.75 -14.61 -40.76
C SER A 41 64.11 -13.16 -41.04
N TYR A 42 63.55 -12.56 -42.08
CA TYR A 42 63.73 -11.15 -42.41
C TYR A 42 63.40 -10.18 -41.26
N ASP A 43 64.05 -9.02 -41.30
CA ASP A 43 63.87 -7.89 -40.41
C ASP A 43 62.58 -7.13 -40.70
N TYR A 44 61.96 -6.63 -39.64
CA TYR A 44 60.74 -5.86 -39.78
C TYR A 44 60.43 -4.95 -38.59
N VAL A 45 59.65 -3.92 -38.88
CA VAL A 45 58.89 -3.19 -37.89
C VAL A 45 57.44 -3.65 -37.92
N ARG A 46 56.90 -3.93 -36.74
CA ARG A 46 55.47 -4.17 -36.53
C ARG A 46 54.87 -3.06 -35.69
N PHE A 47 53.96 -2.31 -36.28
CA PHE A 47 53.08 -1.38 -35.59
C PHE A 47 51.79 -2.10 -35.21
N TYR A 48 51.26 -1.86 -34.02
CA TYR A 48 50.01 -2.48 -33.60
C TYR A 48 49.25 -1.64 -32.57
N VAL A 49 47.94 -1.87 -32.52
CA VAL A 49 47.04 -1.34 -31.49
C VAL A 49 46.37 -2.52 -30.82
N LEU A 50 46.47 -2.57 -29.49
CA LEU A 50 45.76 -3.53 -28.67
C LEU A 50 44.68 -2.83 -27.86
N ILE A 51 43.58 -3.52 -27.61
CA ILE A 51 42.68 -3.22 -26.50
C ILE A 51 42.73 -4.35 -25.50
N SER A 52 42.61 -4.00 -24.24
CA SER A 52 42.54 -5.00 -23.18
C SER A 52 41.65 -4.55 -22.04
N ASP A 53 41.22 -5.52 -21.25
CA ASP A 53 40.81 -5.26 -19.89
C ASP A 53 41.97 -4.67 -19.06
N LEU A 54 41.67 -4.13 -17.88
CA LEU A 54 42.68 -3.46 -17.04
C LEU A 54 43.74 -4.42 -16.50
N SER A 55 43.41 -5.71 -16.31
CA SER A 55 44.32 -6.76 -15.84
C SER A 55 45.18 -7.37 -16.95
N LYS A 56 44.86 -7.08 -18.22
CA LYS A 56 45.46 -7.67 -19.41
C LYS A 56 45.28 -9.19 -19.49
N ASN A 57 44.16 -9.71 -18.99
CA ASN A 57 43.77 -11.11 -19.16
C ASN A 57 43.21 -11.34 -20.56
N ASN A 58 42.36 -10.41 -21.01
CA ASN A 58 41.84 -10.35 -22.37
C ASN A 58 42.57 -9.24 -23.12
N VAL A 59 43.47 -9.62 -24.03
CA VAL A 59 44.22 -8.69 -24.87
C VAL A 59 43.96 -9.03 -26.31
N TYR A 60 43.44 -8.06 -27.05
CA TYR A 60 43.09 -8.22 -28.46
C TYR A 60 43.86 -7.23 -29.31
N GLU A 61 44.55 -7.73 -30.33
CA GLU A 61 45.11 -6.89 -31.39
C GLU A 61 43.97 -6.48 -32.33
N ILE A 62 43.74 -5.17 -32.43
CA ILE A 62 42.62 -4.61 -33.20
C ILE A 62 43.08 -3.88 -34.47
N ALA A 63 44.36 -3.56 -34.54
CA ALA A 63 44.99 -3.05 -35.75
C ALA A 63 46.48 -3.39 -35.78
N TYR A 64 47.03 -3.71 -36.95
CA TYR A 64 48.46 -3.92 -37.12
C TYR A 64 48.98 -3.58 -38.52
N ASN A 65 50.27 -3.34 -38.63
CA ASN A 65 51.00 -3.33 -39.88
C ASN A 65 52.39 -3.91 -39.60
N GLN A 66 52.73 -4.99 -40.30
CA GLN A 66 54.08 -5.53 -40.26
C GLN A 66 54.72 -5.26 -41.61
N THR A 67 55.81 -4.51 -41.59
CA THR A 67 56.53 -4.18 -42.81
C THR A 67 57.22 -5.43 -43.34
N THR A 68 57.19 -5.62 -44.65
CA THR A 68 57.92 -6.71 -45.29
C THR A 68 59.13 -6.22 -46.05
N ASN A 69 59.13 -4.99 -46.56
CA ASN A 69 60.16 -4.45 -47.44
C ASN A 69 60.68 -3.08 -47.00
N LEU A 70 60.41 -2.69 -45.75
CA LEU A 70 60.87 -1.42 -45.20
C LEU A 70 62.38 -1.47 -45.01
N GLY A 71 63.10 -0.60 -45.70
CA GLY A 71 64.56 -0.60 -45.76
C GLY A 71 65.17 -1.37 -46.92
N ALA A 72 64.35 -1.95 -47.81
CA ALA A 72 64.85 -2.55 -49.06
C ALA A 72 65.70 -1.55 -49.87
N GLY A 73 66.93 -1.92 -50.21
CA GLY A 73 67.86 -1.11 -51.00
C GLY A 73 69.21 -1.79 -51.18
N GLU A 74 70.14 -1.13 -51.88
CA GLU A 74 71.53 -1.60 -52.01
C GLU A 74 72.47 -0.70 -51.19
N PRO A 75 73.09 -1.20 -50.11
CA PRO A 75 74.00 -0.44 -49.24
C PRO A 75 75.45 -0.35 -49.75
N PHE A 76 75.80 -1.07 -50.82
CA PHE A 76 77.17 -1.09 -51.34
C PHE A 76 77.26 -0.61 -52.80
N PRO A 77 78.23 0.27 -53.16
CA PRO A 77 79.31 0.84 -52.36
C PRO A 77 79.02 2.26 -51.83
N ALA A 78 77.76 2.67 -51.68
CA ALA A 78 77.37 4.03 -51.30
C ALA A 78 76.75 4.07 -49.89
N PRO A 79 76.95 5.13 -49.09
CA PRO A 79 76.38 5.19 -47.73
C PRO A 79 74.87 4.92 -47.78
N ALA A 80 74.41 4.03 -46.90
CA ALA A 80 73.02 3.56 -46.85
C ALA A 80 72.06 4.75 -46.97
N GLY A 81 71.35 4.84 -48.10
CA GLY A 81 70.35 5.88 -48.30
C GLY A 81 69.19 5.70 -47.31
N ILE A 82 68.26 6.66 -47.25
CA ILE A 82 67.07 6.52 -46.39
C ILE A 82 65.90 5.91 -47.17
N HIS A 83 65.21 4.93 -46.59
CA HIS A 83 63.91 4.42 -47.04
C HIS A 83 62.80 4.98 -46.14
N ILE A 84 61.83 5.65 -46.76
CA ILE A 84 60.65 6.20 -46.08
C ILE A 84 59.43 5.35 -46.45
N MET A 85 58.79 4.75 -45.44
CA MET A 85 57.40 4.33 -45.51
C MET A 85 56.53 5.56 -45.24
N GLY A 86 55.83 6.04 -46.26
CA GLY A 86 54.85 7.10 -46.11
C GLY A 86 53.68 6.70 -45.20
N ASP A 87 52.74 7.63 -45.01
CA ASP A 87 51.55 7.40 -44.18
C ASP A 87 50.80 6.13 -44.64
N THR A 88 50.83 5.13 -43.77
CA THR A 88 50.31 3.79 -44.02
C THR A 88 49.25 3.47 -42.98
N TYR A 89 48.08 3.04 -43.43
CA TYR A 89 47.02 2.60 -42.54
C TYR A 89 47.35 1.22 -41.97
N LEU A 90 47.08 1.04 -40.67
CA LEU A 90 47.07 -0.28 -40.08
C LEU A 90 45.91 -1.11 -40.65
N ILE A 91 46.16 -2.40 -40.86
CA ILE A 91 45.13 -3.41 -41.15
C ILE A 91 44.32 -3.60 -39.87
N THR A 92 42.99 -3.43 -39.95
CA THR A 92 42.11 -3.49 -38.79
C THR A 92 41.28 -4.78 -38.79
N VAL A 93 40.86 -5.20 -37.60
CA VAL A 93 39.83 -6.24 -37.50
C VAL A 93 38.47 -5.72 -38.02
N SER A 94 37.54 -6.63 -38.31
CA SER A 94 36.18 -6.22 -38.69
C SER A 94 35.44 -5.60 -37.51
N GLU A 95 34.45 -4.76 -37.79
CA GLU A 95 33.61 -4.13 -36.76
C GLU A 95 32.95 -5.15 -35.83
N GLN A 96 32.38 -6.24 -36.37
CA GLN A 96 31.75 -7.29 -35.55
C GLN A 96 32.73 -7.92 -34.57
N VAL A 97 33.97 -8.15 -35.01
CA VAL A 97 35.04 -8.67 -34.15
C VAL A 97 35.45 -7.63 -33.11
N LEU A 98 35.50 -6.34 -33.48
CA LEU A 98 35.81 -5.26 -32.55
C LEU A 98 34.72 -5.03 -31.50
N ILE A 99 33.44 -5.12 -31.87
CA ILE A 99 32.30 -5.10 -30.95
C ILE A 99 32.40 -6.30 -30.02
N PHE A 100 32.66 -7.49 -30.54
CA PHE A 100 32.86 -8.69 -29.74
C PHE A 100 34.01 -8.51 -28.73
N TYR A 101 35.16 -7.97 -29.16
CA TYR A 101 36.29 -7.70 -28.27
C TYR A 101 35.97 -6.64 -27.24
N LEU A 102 35.34 -5.52 -27.62
CA LEU A 102 34.92 -4.48 -26.70
C LEU A 102 33.91 -4.98 -25.68
N THR A 103 32.95 -5.80 -26.14
CA THR A 103 31.97 -6.43 -25.26
C THR A 103 32.68 -7.35 -24.29
N ASN A 104 33.65 -8.14 -24.75
CA ASN A 104 34.42 -9.05 -23.91
C ASN A 104 35.32 -8.32 -22.89
N ILE A 105 36.07 -7.29 -23.28
CA ILE A 105 36.92 -6.54 -22.33
C ILE A 105 36.12 -5.68 -21.36
N LEU A 106 34.91 -5.24 -21.74
CA LEU A 106 34.01 -4.46 -20.89
C LEU A 106 33.01 -5.34 -20.12
N GLN A 107 33.09 -6.67 -20.22
CA GLN A 107 32.26 -7.59 -19.43
C GLN A 107 32.57 -7.48 -17.93
N GLU A 108 33.86 -7.28 -17.60
CA GLU A 108 34.34 -7.21 -16.21
C GLU A 108 34.34 -5.76 -15.66
N ASP A 109 34.55 -4.75 -16.51
CA ASP A 109 34.47 -3.32 -16.17
C ASP A 109 33.75 -2.55 -17.28
N PHE A 110 32.52 -2.12 -16.98
CA PHE A 110 31.63 -1.40 -17.89
C PHE A 110 32.05 0.05 -18.19
N PHE A 111 33.12 0.54 -17.56
CA PHE A 111 33.53 1.94 -17.61
C PHE A 111 34.96 2.11 -18.13
N ASN A 112 35.87 1.17 -17.81
CA ASN A 112 37.30 1.34 -18.09
C ASN A 112 37.88 0.18 -18.89
N PHE A 113 38.74 0.51 -19.86
CA PHE A 113 39.57 -0.44 -20.59
C PHE A 113 40.87 0.23 -21.04
N THR A 114 41.86 -0.55 -21.45
CA THR A 114 43.17 -0.03 -21.88
C THR A 114 43.29 -0.07 -23.40
N VAL A 115 43.86 1.00 -23.98
CA VAL A 115 44.34 1.01 -25.36
C VAL A 115 45.87 1.05 -25.32
N THR A 116 46.53 0.07 -25.95
CA THR A 116 48.00 0.01 -26.06
C THR A 116 48.41 0.30 -27.49
N LEU A 117 49.30 1.27 -27.67
CA LEU A 117 49.93 1.59 -28.94
C LEU A 117 51.34 1.03 -28.93
N GLY A 118 51.67 0.17 -29.89
CA GLY A 118 52.91 -0.60 -29.89
C GLY A 118 53.69 -0.49 -31.19
N ILE A 119 55.01 -0.46 -31.03
CA ILE A 119 56.00 -0.62 -32.10
C ILE A 119 56.93 -1.72 -31.64
N ARG A 120 57.05 -2.78 -32.44
CA ARG A 120 57.99 -3.87 -32.24
C ARG A 120 58.97 -3.86 -33.39
N ILE A 121 60.26 -3.84 -33.07
CA ILE A 121 61.34 -4.03 -34.04
C ILE A 121 61.84 -5.46 -33.88
N PHE A 122 61.98 -6.17 -34.98
CA PHE A 122 62.61 -7.48 -35.01
C PHE A 122 63.79 -7.39 -35.97
N THR A 123 64.97 -7.71 -35.42
CA THR A 123 66.23 -7.80 -36.14
C THR A 123 66.80 -9.19 -35.93
N ALA A 124 66.96 -9.99 -36.98
CA ALA A 124 67.44 -11.35 -36.88
C ALA A 124 68.95 -11.43 -36.68
N ASP A 125 69.70 -10.62 -37.42
CA ASP A 125 71.15 -10.76 -37.57
C ASP A 125 71.92 -9.43 -37.58
N SER A 126 71.63 -8.55 -36.62
CA SER A 126 72.45 -7.34 -36.44
C SER A 126 73.91 -7.70 -36.11
N SER A 127 74.86 -7.37 -36.98
CA SER A 127 76.30 -7.54 -36.71
C SER A 127 76.98 -6.18 -36.54
N SER A 128 77.75 -6.03 -35.47
CA SER A 128 78.44 -4.77 -35.13
C SER A 128 79.48 -4.29 -36.15
N THR A 129 79.76 -5.10 -37.17
CA THR A 129 80.85 -4.90 -38.14
C THR A 129 80.40 -4.87 -39.59
N TYR A 130 79.31 -5.57 -39.91
CA TYR A 130 78.76 -5.71 -41.26
C TYR A 130 77.26 -5.95 -41.06
N ASP A 131 76.42 -5.14 -41.71
CA ASP A 131 74.97 -5.12 -41.54
C ASP A 131 74.47 -4.44 -40.23
N ASN A 132 74.32 -3.11 -40.30
CA ASN A 132 73.80 -2.30 -39.20
C ASN A 132 72.41 -1.78 -39.59
N ASP A 133 71.36 -2.50 -39.17
CA ASP A 133 69.98 -2.05 -39.33
C ASP A 133 69.72 -0.78 -38.51
N GLU A 134 69.50 0.33 -39.20
CA GLU A 134 69.25 1.62 -38.56
C GLU A 134 67.80 2.08 -38.79
N PHE A 135 67.05 2.18 -37.69
CA PHE A 135 65.69 2.70 -37.65
C PHE A 135 65.71 4.13 -37.10
N HIS A 136 65.44 5.12 -37.96
CA HIS A 136 65.56 6.54 -37.62
C HIS A 136 64.32 7.07 -36.90
N GLU A 137 63.14 6.89 -37.51
CA GLU A 137 61.88 7.39 -36.98
C GLU A 137 60.77 6.38 -37.22
N LEU A 138 60.11 5.94 -36.16
CA LEU A 138 58.95 5.05 -36.22
C LEU A 138 57.80 5.74 -35.47
N LEU A 139 56.76 6.17 -36.19
CA LEU A 139 55.71 7.01 -35.60
C LEU A 139 54.33 6.38 -35.77
N ILE A 140 53.57 6.39 -34.69
CA ILE A 140 52.12 6.23 -34.71
C ILE A 140 51.54 7.65 -34.77
N LYS A 141 51.18 8.09 -35.98
CA LYS A 141 50.79 9.48 -36.24
C LYS A 141 49.41 9.81 -35.70
N SER A 142 48.48 8.86 -35.78
CA SER A 142 47.13 9.05 -35.29
C SER A 142 46.47 7.72 -34.99
N VAL A 143 45.66 7.67 -33.95
CA VAL A 143 44.74 6.58 -33.67
C VAL A 143 43.37 7.18 -33.38
N LYS A 144 42.39 6.79 -34.18
CA LYS A 144 41.00 7.16 -34.01
C LYS A 144 40.21 5.91 -33.65
N PHE A 145 39.74 5.85 -32.40
CA PHE A 145 38.95 4.74 -31.87
C PHE A 145 37.58 5.24 -31.47
N ASN A 146 36.52 4.64 -32.02
CA ASN A 146 35.14 5.02 -31.71
C ASN A 146 34.28 3.78 -31.50
N PHE A 147 33.37 3.82 -30.56
CA PHE A 147 32.31 2.83 -30.42
C PHE A 147 31.05 3.49 -29.85
N THR A 148 29.90 2.86 -30.09
CA THR A 148 28.61 3.28 -29.56
C THR A 148 27.97 2.14 -28.78
N TYR A 149 27.09 2.48 -27.83
CA TYR A 149 26.35 1.50 -27.05
C TYR A 149 24.95 2.00 -26.72
N GLU A 150 24.05 1.08 -26.37
CA GLU A 150 22.67 1.32 -25.96
C GLU A 150 22.43 0.77 -24.55
N LYS A 151 21.91 1.58 -23.61
CA LYS A 151 21.66 1.18 -22.21
C LYS A 151 20.28 0.53 -22.05
N ASN A 152 20.21 -0.60 -21.36
CA ASN A 152 18.99 -1.36 -21.11
C ASN A 152 18.41 -1.03 -19.71
N ILE A 153 17.41 -0.13 -19.68
CA ILE A 153 16.32 -0.06 -18.69
C ILE A 153 15.06 0.13 -19.52
N ASP A 154 14.27 -0.93 -19.67
CA ASP A 154 13.15 -0.88 -20.59
C ASP A 154 12.05 0.03 -20.06
N GLN A 155 11.42 0.80 -20.95
CA GLN A 155 10.16 1.47 -20.63
C GLN A 155 9.13 0.46 -20.13
N LEU A 156 8.18 0.93 -19.34
CA LEU A 156 7.13 0.13 -18.70
C LEU A 156 7.66 -0.87 -17.66
N THR A 157 8.94 -0.80 -17.30
CA THR A 157 9.51 -1.58 -16.19
C THR A 157 8.93 -1.08 -14.88
N SER A 158 8.60 -2.01 -13.99
CA SER A 158 8.19 -1.68 -12.63
C SER A 158 8.93 -2.49 -11.58
N LEU A 159 8.93 -1.93 -10.36
CA LEU A 159 9.41 -2.60 -9.16
C LEU A 159 8.43 -2.30 -8.04
N SER A 160 7.97 -3.34 -7.35
CA SER A 160 7.01 -3.20 -6.26
C SER A 160 7.59 -3.65 -4.93
N TRP A 161 7.27 -2.88 -3.89
CA TRP A 161 7.39 -3.30 -2.50
C TRP A 161 6.03 -3.73 -1.99
N ASN A 162 5.94 -4.92 -1.40
CA ASN A 162 4.68 -5.51 -0.93
C ASN A 162 4.73 -5.73 0.59
N GLN A 163 3.60 -5.50 1.24
CA GLN A 163 3.40 -5.74 2.66
C GLN A 163 2.03 -6.37 2.88
N ASP A 164 2.00 -7.51 3.57
CA ASP A 164 0.77 -8.13 4.02
C ASP A 164 0.43 -7.65 5.43
N GLY A 165 -0.85 -7.37 5.66
CA GLY A 165 -1.47 -7.09 6.94
C GLY A 165 -2.60 -8.08 7.22
N ASP A 166 -3.08 -8.06 8.46
CA ASP A 166 -4.13 -8.96 8.93
C ASP A 166 -5.50 -8.55 8.36
N LYS A 167 -6.44 -9.50 8.37
CA LYS A 167 -7.83 -9.23 7.98
C LYS A 167 -8.55 -8.39 9.04
N PRO A 168 -9.30 -7.34 8.66
CA PRO A 168 -10.00 -6.51 9.62
C PRO A 168 -10.98 -7.31 10.49
N SER A 169 -11.68 -8.30 9.94
CA SER A 169 -12.64 -9.11 10.70
C SER A 169 -12.03 -9.96 11.81
N ASP A 170 -10.69 -10.09 11.90
CA ASP A 170 -10.05 -10.73 13.06
C ASP A 170 -9.95 -9.83 14.28
N LEU A 171 -10.22 -8.53 14.14
CA LEU A 171 -10.16 -7.56 15.24
C LEU A 171 -11.32 -7.71 16.22
N SER A 172 -12.45 -8.29 15.80
CA SER A 172 -13.59 -8.55 16.66
C SER A 172 -14.32 -9.85 16.29
N VAL A 173 -14.97 -10.45 17.29
CA VAL A 173 -15.94 -11.55 17.09
C VAL A 173 -17.28 -11.07 16.53
N ASN A 174 -17.55 -9.77 16.60
CA ASN A 174 -18.77 -9.16 16.07
C ASN A 174 -18.54 -8.66 14.64
N PRO A 175 -19.60 -8.59 13.81
CA PRO A 175 -19.49 -7.98 12.50
C PRO A 175 -18.98 -6.54 12.58
N ILE A 176 -18.06 -6.20 11.69
CA ILE A 176 -17.52 -4.84 11.55
C ILE A 176 -17.83 -4.29 10.15
N THR A 177 -17.99 -2.98 10.07
CA THR A 177 -18.12 -2.23 8.82
C THR A 177 -17.00 -1.21 8.77
N ILE A 178 -16.27 -1.13 7.66
CA ILE A 178 -15.22 -0.12 7.47
C ILE A 178 -15.88 1.24 7.23
N ASP A 179 -15.50 2.22 8.04
CA ASP A 179 -16.04 3.59 7.94
C ASP A 179 -15.17 4.47 7.06
N ASP A 180 -13.85 4.39 7.24
CA ASP A 180 -12.84 5.15 6.49
C ASP A 180 -11.50 4.40 6.49
N ALA A 181 -10.73 4.53 5.41
CA ALA A 181 -9.36 4.04 5.34
C ALA A 181 -8.48 4.98 4.53
N THR A 182 -7.35 5.41 5.11
CA THR A 182 -6.43 6.36 4.48
C THR A 182 -5.00 5.80 4.44
N LEU A 183 -4.40 5.79 3.24
CA LEU A 183 -2.98 5.49 3.03
C LEU A 183 -2.16 6.79 2.96
N ASN A 184 -1.07 6.85 3.72
CA ASN A 184 -0.08 7.92 3.67
C ASN A 184 1.33 7.35 3.53
N PHE A 185 2.19 8.09 2.83
CA PHE A 185 3.62 7.89 2.82
C PHE A 185 4.34 9.19 2.42
N LYS A 186 5.63 9.26 2.74
CA LYS A 186 6.54 10.30 2.27
C LYS A 186 7.49 9.75 1.23
N TYR A 187 7.94 10.61 0.32
CA TYR A 187 8.91 10.25 -0.69
C TYR A 187 9.89 11.40 -0.97
N LYS A 188 11.06 11.08 -1.54
CA LYS A 188 12.02 12.04 -2.08
C LYS A 188 12.82 11.41 -3.22
N ILE A 189 13.42 12.26 -4.06
CA ILE A 189 14.42 11.85 -5.04
C ILE A 189 15.67 12.70 -4.83
N ASN A 190 16.84 12.07 -4.73
CA ASN A 190 18.10 12.73 -4.40
C ASN A 190 18.58 13.76 -5.45
N ASP A 191 18.02 13.72 -6.66
CA ASP A 191 18.33 14.61 -7.78
C ASP A 191 17.05 14.92 -8.58
N THR A 192 17.12 15.86 -9.50
CA THR A 192 16.03 16.24 -10.39
C THR A 192 15.67 15.05 -11.28
N TRP A 193 14.40 14.66 -11.29
CA TRP A 193 13.91 13.60 -12.17
C TRP A 193 14.11 13.98 -13.65
N SER A 194 14.39 12.98 -14.50
CA SER A 194 14.66 13.24 -15.92
C SER A 194 13.42 13.77 -16.62
N GLU A 195 13.57 14.88 -17.37
CA GLU A 195 12.53 15.38 -18.28
C GLU A 195 12.20 14.39 -19.41
N SER A 196 13.09 13.43 -19.69
CA SER A 196 12.84 12.33 -20.64
C SER A 196 11.81 11.32 -20.15
N SER A 197 11.45 11.35 -18.86
CA SER A 197 10.56 10.37 -18.24
C SER A 197 9.43 11.00 -17.42
N PRO A 198 8.65 11.93 -17.99
CA PRO A 198 7.70 12.76 -17.24
C PRO A 198 6.50 11.97 -16.70
N ASN A 199 6.19 10.81 -17.28
CA ASN A 199 5.01 10.02 -16.91
C ASN A 199 5.28 8.98 -15.84
N SER A 200 6.56 8.73 -15.53
CA SER A 200 6.97 7.80 -14.49
C SER A 200 6.42 8.19 -13.12
N GLU A 201 5.99 7.18 -12.37
CA GLU A 201 5.12 7.39 -11.22
C GLU A 201 5.31 6.33 -10.13
N ILE A 202 4.96 6.72 -8.90
CA ILE A 202 4.70 5.79 -7.81
C ILE A 202 3.21 5.48 -7.86
N ARG A 203 2.89 4.21 -8.09
CA ARG A 203 1.56 3.63 -8.00
C ARG A 203 1.44 2.86 -6.70
N PHE A 204 0.22 2.59 -6.29
CA PHE A 204 0.00 1.70 -5.17
C PHE A 204 -1.30 0.92 -5.35
N TYR A 205 -1.35 -0.21 -4.66
CA TYR A 205 -2.42 -1.18 -4.73
C TYR A 205 -2.80 -1.57 -3.31
N ILE A 206 -4.09 -1.69 -3.08
CA ILE A 206 -4.66 -2.27 -1.86
C ILE A 206 -5.42 -3.52 -2.30
N ASN A 207 -5.11 -4.67 -1.70
CA ASN A 207 -5.71 -5.96 -2.05
C ASN A 207 -5.59 -6.30 -3.54
N ASN A 208 -4.43 -5.98 -4.14
CA ASN A 208 -4.14 -6.07 -5.57
C ASN A 208 -4.99 -5.15 -6.49
N TYR A 209 -5.87 -4.32 -5.93
CA TYR A 209 -6.58 -3.30 -6.69
C TYR A 209 -5.75 -2.03 -6.77
N LYS A 210 -5.45 -1.62 -8.00
CA LYS A 210 -4.74 -0.36 -8.26
C LYS A 210 -5.59 0.82 -7.81
N HIS A 211 -5.01 1.71 -7.02
CA HIS A 211 -5.66 2.98 -6.72
C HIS A 211 -5.69 3.90 -7.97
N THR A 212 -6.70 4.75 -8.07
CA THR A 212 -6.92 5.60 -9.26
C THR A 212 -5.89 6.74 -9.35
N GLU A 213 -5.44 7.24 -8.21
CA GLU A 213 -4.39 8.26 -8.11
C GLU A 213 -2.99 7.64 -8.03
N SER A 214 -2.00 8.40 -8.50
CA SER A 214 -0.58 8.08 -8.45
C SER A 214 0.25 9.34 -8.11
N VAL A 215 1.53 9.15 -7.80
CA VAL A 215 2.47 10.26 -7.55
C VAL A 215 3.45 10.34 -8.72
N LYS A 216 3.55 11.50 -9.38
CA LYS A 216 4.53 11.68 -10.45
C LYS A 216 5.94 11.80 -9.88
N LEU A 217 6.91 11.09 -10.46
CA LEU A 217 8.31 11.20 -10.04
C LEU A 217 8.90 12.57 -10.41
N SER A 218 8.36 13.23 -11.44
CA SER A 218 8.73 14.59 -11.85
C SER A 218 8.40 15.67 -10.81
N THR A 219 7.52 15.41 -9.84
CA THR A 219 7.20 16.35 -8.76
C THR A 219 8.06 16.14 -7.51
N ALA A 220 8.97 15.17 -7.54
CA ALA A 220 9.83 14.88 -6.41
C ALA A 220 10.81 16.03 -6.12
N THR A 221 11.11 16.22 -4.84
CA THR A 221 12.17 17.14 -4.39
C THR A 221 13.27 16.36 -3.67
N GLY A 222 14.39 17.04 -3.40
CA GLY A 222 15.51 16.49 -2.62
C GLY A 222 15.21 16.22 -1.15
N SER A 223 14.03 16.63 -0.65
CA SER A 223 13.60 16.47 0.74
C SER A 223 12.35 15.61 0.82
N PHE A 224 12.17 14.92 1.95
CA PHE A 224 10.96 14.13 2.18
C PHE A 224 9.71 15.01 2.15
N GLN A 225 8.75 14.64 1.33
CA GLN A 225 7.46 15.29 1.20
C GLN A 225 6.34 14.25 1.20
N TYR A 226 5.15 14.64 1.65
CA TYR A 226 3.98 13.77 1.58
C TYR A 226 3.61 13.49 0.13
N ALA A 227 3.27 12.24 -0.16
CA ALA A 227 2.73 11.81 -1.45
C ALA A 227 1.48 12.61 -1.86
N LYS A 228 0.59 12.84 -0.88
CA LYS A 228 -0.61 13.67 -0.99
C LYS A 228 -0.92 14.27 0.37
N ASN A 229 -1.26 15.55 0.41
CA ASN A 229 -1.69 16.19 1.65
C ASN A 229 -3.03 15.59 2.10
N GLY A 230 -3.11 15.07 3.32
CA GLY A 230 -4.28 14.36 3.83
C GLY A 230 -4.38 12.87 3.45
N GLY A 231 -3.47 12.37 2.61
CA GLY A 231 -3.43 10.95 2.22
C GLY A 231 -4.35 10.57 1.06
N PHE A 232 -4.35 9.29 0.74
CA PHE A 232 -5.21 8.68 -0.27
C PHE A 232 -6.32 7.90 0.42
N ASP A 233 -7.56 8.23 0.10
CA ASP A 233 -8.73 7.47 0.54
C ASP A 233 -8.76 6.12 -0.20
N VAL A 234 -8.64 5.04 0.56
CA VAL A 234 -8.63 3.66 0.07
C VAL A 234 -9.78 2.86 0.66
N THR A 235 -10.78 3.51 1.27
CA THR A 235 -11.90 2.89 1.98
C THR A 235 -12.58 1.81 1.14
N SER A 236 -12.86 2.10 -0.13
CA SER A 236 -13.53 1.17 -1.04
C SER A 236 -12.68 -0.03 -1.48
N LEU A 237 -11.38 -0.04 -1.16
CA LEU A 237 -10.45 -1.11 -1.51
C LEU A 237 -10.18 -2.07 -0.34
N ILE A 238 -10.62 -1.70 0.87
CA ILE A 238 -10.51 -2.56 2.05
C ILE A 238 -11.67 -3.56 2.03
N ASP A 239 -11.31 -4.84 1.94
CA ASP A 239 -12.24 -5.94 2.17
C ASP A 239 -12.11 -6.39 3.62
N VAL A 240 -13.23 -6.42 4.32
CA VAL A 240 -13.30 -6.76 5.75
C VAL A 240 -12.92 -8.22 6.01
N ASP A 241 -13.18 -9.11 5.05
CA ASP A 241 -13.04 -10.56 5.21
C ASP A 241 -11.75 -11.12 4.58
N SER A 242 -10.88 -10.25 4.07
CA SER A 242 -9.62 -10.61 3.43
C SER A 242 -8.44 -9.92 4.10
N ASN A 243 -7.26 -10.55 4.06
CA ASN A 243 -6.01 -9.91 4.49
C ASN A 243 -5.77 -8.63 3.70
N VAL A 244 -5.31 -7.57 4.38
CA VAL A 244 -4.99 -6.30 3.73
C VAL A 244 -3.60 -6.37 3.11
N ASN A 245 -3.50 -6.43 1.78
CA ASN A 245 -2.21 -6.34 1.09
C ASN A 245 -1.97 -4.92 0.57
N LEU A 246 -0.82 -4.33 0.90
CA LEU A 246 -0.34 -3.08 0.33
C LEU A 246 0.80 -3.38 -0.66
N SER A 247 0.71 -2.83 -1.87
CA SER A 247 1.83 -2.79 -2.81
C SER A 247 2.12 -1.35 -3.20
N ILE A 248 3.38 -0.91 -3.10
CA ILE A 248 3.85 0.37 -3.64
C ILE A 248 4.78 0.07 -4.80
N GLU A 249 4.41 0.50 -6.00
CA GLU A 249 5.08 0.23 -7.26
C GLU A 249 5.75 1.50 -7.78
N VAL A 250 7.04 1.45 -8.04
CA VAL A 250 7.74 2.43 -8.88
C VAL A 250 7.62 1.96 -10.32
N TYR A 251 6.99 2.77 -11.17
CA TYR A 251 6.77 2.49 -12.58
C TYR A 251 7.54 3.47 -13.44
N ILE A 252 8.45 2.94 -14.26
CA ILE A 252 9.19 3.70 -15.26
C ILE A 252 8.36 3.68 -16.55
N ALA A 253 7.60 4.74 -16.78
CA ALA A 253 6.64 4.82 -17.89
C ALA A 253 7.33 5.07 -19.23
N ASP A 254 8.39 5.88 -19.23
CA ASP A 254 9.09 6.33 -20.43
C ASP A 254 10.58 5.98 -20.35
N GLU A 255 11.32 6.22 -21.43
CA GLU A 255 12.76 6.00 -21.50
C GLU A 255 13.54 6.73 -20.39
N PHE A 256 14.51 6.01 -19.81
CA PHE A 256 15.24 6.46 -18.65
C PHE A 256 16.75 6.48 -18.88
N THR A 257 17.28 7.65 -19.20
CA THR A 257 18.72 7.86 -19.37
C THR A 257 19.37 8.20 -18.03
N LEU A 258 20.13 7.26 -17.48
CA LEU A 258 20.96 7.50 -16.29
C LEU A 258 22.42 7.68 -16.74
N ASN A 259 22.82 8.90 -17.09
CA ASN A 259 24.24 9.31 -17.10
C ASN A 259 24.74 9.67 -15.68
N ARG A 260 23.86 9.52 -14.68
CA ARG A 260 24.04 9.81 -13.26
C ARG A 260 23.23 8.82 -12.42
N SER A 261 23.42 8.79 -11.11
CA SER A 261 22.67 7.93 -10.18
C SER A 261 21.48 8.67 -9.56
N ILE A 262 20.27 8.11 -9.72
CA ILE A 262 19.03 8.61 -9.10
C ILE A 262 18.59 7.61 -8.02
N THR A 263 18.28 8.11 -6.83
CA THR A 263 17.78 7.34 -5.68
C THR A 263 16.40 7.87 -5.31
N ILE A 264 15.40 7.00 -5.38
CA ILE A 264 14.06 7.24 -4.88
C ILE A 264 14.00 6.66 -3.46
N SER A 265 13.57 7.45 -2.48
CA SER A 265 13.38 7.00 -1.09
C SER A 265 11.92 7.17 -0.69
N ILE A 266 11.35 6.16 -0.06
CA ILE A 266 9.96 6.14 0.45
C ILE A 266 10.04 5.83 1.96
N ASP A 267 9.29 6.56 2.77
CA ASP A 267 9.33 6.46 4.24
C ASP A 267 7.98 6.85 4.87
N GLU A 268 7.82 6.63 6.18
CA GLU A 268 6.61 6.93 6.97
C GLU A 268 5.30 6.37 6.37
N ILE A 269 5.37 5.14 5.85
CA ILE A 269 4.22 4.45 5.28
C ILE A 269 3.26 4.07 6.41
N ASN A 270 2.01 4.54 6.32
CA ASN A 270 0.95 4.19 7.25
C ASN A 270 -0.39 4.01 6.53
N LEU A 271 -1.11 2.96 6.90
CA LEU A 271 -2.50 2.72 6.52
C LEU A 271 -3.34 2.81 7.79
N THR A 272 -4.20 3.81 7.87
CA THR A 272 -5.11 4.01 9.01
C THR A 272 -6.51 3.59 8.60
N ILE A 273 -7.16 2.74 9.40
CA ILE A 273 -8.51 2.22 9.14
C ILE A 273 -9.38 2.51 10.37
N SER A 274 -10.56 3.08 10.16
CA SER A 274 -11.62 3.20 11.16
C SER A 274 -12.80 2.30 10.80
N TYR A 275 -13.48 1.78 11.81
CA TYR A 275 -14.57 0.82 11.64
C TYR A 275 -15.61 0.95 12.74
N THR A 276 -16.84 0.56 12.40
CA THR A 276 -17.96 0.42 13.32
C THR A 276 -18.22 -1.06 13.57
N GLU A 277 -18.30 -1.45 14.83
CA GLU A 277 -18.63 -2.80 15.27
C GLU A 277 -20.13 -2.87 15.61
N THR A 278 -20.82 -3.87 15.07
CA THR A 278 -22.25 -4.10 15.33
C THR A 278 -22.43 -5.36 16.17
N PHE A 279 -23.04 -5.24 17.34
CA PHE A 279 -23.42 -6.37 18.19
C PHE A 279 -24.94 -6.51 18.21
N ALA A 280 -25.43 -7.73 18.40
CA ALA A 280 -26.85 -7.96 18.61
C ALA A 280 -27.28 -7.43 19.99
N ASP A 281 -28.51 -6.93 20.08
CA ASP A 281 -29.11 -6.58 21.36
C ASP A 281 -29.23 -7.82 22.26
N THR A 282 -29.07 -7.61 23.57
CA THR A 282 -29.23 -8.68 24.56
C THR A 282 -30.71 -9.01 24.71
N PRO A 283 -31.15 -10.27 24.50
CA PRO A 283 -32.57 -10.63 24.64
C PRO A 283 -33.11 -10.40 26.05
N THR A 284 -34.33 -9.90 26.13
CA THR A 284 -34.96 -9.52 27.40
C THR A 284 -36.29 -10.23 27.63
N ASN A 285 -36.86 -10.01 28.81
CA ASN A 285 -38.20 -10.45 29.22
C ASN A 285 -38.88 -9.31 29.98
N LEU A 286 -40.20 -9.24 29.88
CA LEU A 286 -41.02 -8.26 30.60
C LEU A 286 -42.19 -8.94 31.31
N ASP A 287 -42.21 -8.85 32.64
CA ASP A 287 -43.29 -9.36 33.47
C ASP A 287 -44.17 -8.22 33.99
N LEU A 288 -45.49 -8.41 33.86
CA LEU A 288 -46.50 -7.47 34.32
C LEU A 288 -47.14 -7.95 35.62
N PHE A 289 -47.17 -7.06 36.62
CA PHE A 289 -47.91 -7.26 37.85
C PHE A 289 -48.92 -6.12 38.06
N LEU A 290 -50.18 -6.48 38.29
CA LEU A 290 -51.25 -5.54 38.63
C LEU A 290 -51.72 -5.86 40.06
N ASP A 291 -51.64 -4.88 40.95
CA ASP A 291 -51.89 -5.03 42.39
C ASP A 291 -51.18 -6.24 43.01
N MET A 292 -49.89 -6.35 42.71
CA MET A 292 -48.97 -7.43 43.16
C MET A 292 -49.30 -8.82 42.59
N SER A 293 -50.33 -8.97 41.76
CA SER A 293 -50.65 -10.21 41.07
C SER A 293 -49.94 -10.28 39.72
N ASN A 294 -49.28 -11.40 39.40
CA ASN A 294 -48.68 -11.59 38.08
C ASN A 294 -49.80 -11.73 37.03
N LYS A 295 -49.77 -10.85 36.04
CA LYS A 295 -50.74 -10.72 34.96
C LYS A 295 -50.08 -10.79 33.57
N THR A 296 -48.83 -11.28 33.47
CA THR A 296 -48.10 -11.37 32.19
C THR A 296 -48.86 -12.17 31.12
N LEU A 297 -49.46 -13.31 31.49
CA LEU A 297 -50.17 -14.19 30.53
C LEU A 297 -51.68 -13.90 30.41
N ASP A 298 -52.24 -13.17 31.39
CA ASP A 298 -53.64 -12.76 31.43
C ASP A 298 -53.70 -11.29 31.88
N PRO A 299 -53.40 -10.34 30.98
CA PRO A 299 -53.17 -8.94 31.31
C PRO A 299 -54.49 -8.19 31.51
N PHE A 300 -55.27 -8.61 32.51
CA PHE A 300 -56.58 -8.06 32.85
C PHE A 300 -56.75 -7.89 34.37
N ILE A 301 -57.34 -6.76 34.77
CA ILE A 301 -57.77 -6.50 36.14
C ILE A 301 -59.08 -5.70 36.16
N GLU A 302 -59.94 -5.99 37.14
CA GLU A 302 -61.16 -5.24 37.43
C GLU A 302 -60.99 -4.52 38.77
N LEU A 303 -61.33 -3.23 38.83
CA LEU A 303 -61.22 -2.40 40.03
C LEU A 303 -62.38 -1.40 40.17
N PRO A 304 -62.86 -1.11 41.39
CA PRO A 304 -63.83 -0.04 41.61
C PRO A 304 -63.30 1.35 41.22
N TYR A 305 -64.21 2.23 40.83
CA TYR A 305 -63.91 3.64 40.54
C TYR A 305 -63.34 4.36 41.77
N GLY A 306 -62.25 5.11 41.60
CA GLY A 306 -61.60 5.90 42.66
C GLY A 306 -60.49 5.19 43.44
N GLU A 307 -60.34 3.87 43.28
CA GLU A 307 -59.24 3.08 43.85
C GLU A 307 -57.90 3.36 43.15
N PHE A 308 -56.80 2.93 43.77
CA PHE A 308 -55.47 3.01 43.16
C PHE A 308 -55.04 1.65 42.59
N LEU A 309 -54.73 1.64 41.29
CA LEU A 309 -54.08 0.53 40.61
C LEU A 309 -52.56 0.67 40.75
N ASN A 310 -51.90 -0.34 41.31
CA ASN A 310 -50.45 -0.47 41.30
C ASN A 310 -50.00 -1.29 40.09
N ILE A 311 -49.29 -0.65 39.17
CA ILE A 311 -48.69 -1.30 38.01
C ILE A 311 -47.20 -1.48 38.31
N THR A 312 -46.76 -2.73 38.32
CA THR A 312 -45.35 -3.11 38.56
C THR A 312 -44.81 -3.91 37.38
N ILE A 313 -43.60 -3.59 36.95
CA ILE A 313 -42.91 -4.22 35.83
C ILE A 313 -41.56 -4.77 36.30
N LYS A 314 -41.27 -6.02 35.93
CA LYS A 314 -39.90 -6.55 35.99
C LYS A 314 -39.35 -6.68 34.58
N TYR A 315 -38.27 -5.96 34.29
CA TYR A 315 -37.59 -5.97 33.01
C TYR A 315 -36.22 -6.61 33.20
N THR A 316 -36.02 -7.78 32.59
CA THR A 316 -34.88 -8.66 32.92
C THR A 316 -34.19 -9.19 31.67
N VAL A 317 -32.93 -9.60 31.82
CA VAL A 317 -32.20 -10.33 30.78
C VAL A 317 -32.76 -11.74 30.67
N ASN A 318 -33.13 -12.16 29.47
CA ASN A 318 -33.88 -13.40 29.25
C ASN A 318 -33.12 -14.64 29.78
N GLN A 319 -31.82 -14.72 29.50
CA GLN A 319 -30.99 -15.88 29.82
C GLN A 319 -30.64 -16.00 31.31
N THR A 320 -30.47 -14.88 32.01
CA THR A 320 -29.96 -14.85 33.39
C THR A 320 -31.02 -14.48 34.43
N GLY A 321 -32.14 -13.89 33.99
CA GLY A 321 -33.15 -13.29 34.87
C GLY A 321 -32.67 -12.04 35.59
N ALA A 322 -31.50 -11.50 35.25
CA ALA A 322 -30.93 -10.33 35.91
C ALA A 322 -31.75 -9.07 35.59
N HIS A 323 -32.02 -8.25 36.61
CA HIS A 323 -32.72 -6.97 36.47
C HIS A 323 -31.94 -5.98 35.59
N ILE A 324 -32.64 -5.37 34.63
CA ILE A 324 -32.09 -4.34 33.77
C ILE A 324 -32.36 -2.99 34.43
N SER A 325 -31.35 -2.47 35.14
CA SER A 325 -31.46 -1.21 35.88
C SER A 325 -31.34 0.04 35.00
N ASN A 326 -31.86 1.18 35.45
CA ASN A 326 -31.88 2.44 34.71
C ASN A 326 -32.46 2.34 33.28
N ALA A 327 -33.41 1.42 33.08
CA ALA A 327 -34.15 1.33 31.84
C ALA A 327 -35.25 2.41 31.82
N THR A 328 -35.63 2.84 30.62
CA THR A 328 -36.81 3.67 30.43
C THR A 328 -38.02 2.77 30.33
N VAL A 329 -38.93 2.86 31.32
CA VAL A 329 -40.18 2.08 31.35
C VAL A 329 -41.35 3.03 31.37
N GLU A 330 -42.19 2.99 30.35
CA GLU A 330 -43.24 3.98 30.11
C GLU A 330 -44.62 3.33 30.00
N LEU A 331 -45.60 3.96 30.62
CA LEU A 331 -47.02 3.70 30.48
C LEU A 331 -47.63 4.64 29.44
N ALA A 332 -48.44 4.09 28.54
CA ALA A 332 -49.22 4.82 27.57
C ALA A 332 -50.68 4.31 27.49
N GLY A 333 -51.58 5.18 27.04
CA GLY A 333 -53.01 4.91 26.91
C GLY A 333 -53.86 6.09 27.40
N LYS A 334 -54.95 5.81 28.13
CA LYS A 334 -55.82 6.84 28.71
C LYS A 334 -55.08 7.71 29.75
N VAL A 335 -54.14 7.10 30.46
CA VAL A 335 -53.16 7.75 31.31
C VAL A 335 -51.77 7.39 30.79
N SER A 336 -50.78 8.22 31.08
CA SER A 336 -49.40 8.02 30.65
C SER A 336 -48.41 8.49 31.72
N GLY A 337 -47.22 7.91 31.73
CA GLY A 337 -46.14 8.32 32.62
C GLY A 337 -44.99 7.32 32.67
N THR A 338 -43.83 7.76 33.14
CA THR A 338 -42.68 6.89 33.36
C THR A 338 -42.80 6.16 34.69
N LEU A 339 -42.51 4.87 34.72
CA LEU A 339 -42.48 4.07 35.93
C LEU A 339 -41.20 4.38 36.72
N SER A 340 -41.31 4.44 38.04
CA SER A 340 -40.19 4.68 38.95
C SER A 340 -39.48 3.38 39.27
N GLU A 341 -38.16 3.34 39.10
CA GLU A 341 -37.35 2.18 39.45
C GLU A 341 -37.18 2.04 40.96
N ASN A 342 -37.28 0.81 41.46
CA ASN A 342 -36.82 0.41 42.78
C ASN A 342 -35.73 -0.66 42.63
N ILE A 343 -34.48 -0.24 42.81
CA ILE A 343 -33.29 -1.10 42.65
C ILE A 343 -33.30 -2.26 43.67
N THR A 344 -33.80 -2.04 44.90
CA THR A 344 -33.81 -3.07 45.96
C THR A 344 -34.82 -4.18 45.66
N LEU A 345 -35.93 -3.85 45.02
CA LEU A 345 -36.98 -4.79 44.64
C LEU A 345 -36.86 -5.29 43.19
N GLU A 346 -35.88 -4.79 42.44
CA GLU A 346 -35.63 -5.17 41.04
C GLU A 346 -36.88 -5.02 40.17
N GLN A 347 -37.53 -3.85 40.25
CA GLN A 347 -38.79 -3.58 39.57
C GLN A 347 -39.00 -2.08 39.28
N TYR A 348 -39.93 -1.80 38.38
CA TYR A 348 -40.41 -0.46 38.04
C TYR A 348 -41.89 -0.35 38.42
N THR A 349 -42.32 0.78 39.00
CA THR A 349 -43.71 0.93 39.46
C THR A 349 -44.33 2.28 39.11
N ILE A 350 -45.65 2.29 38.91
CA ILE A 350 -46.46 3.51 38.86
C ILE A 350 -47.83 3.25 39.50
N MET A 351 -48.32 4.25 40.22
CA MET A 351 -49.65 4.24 40.82
C MET A 351 -50.61 5.07 39.96
N VAL A 352 -51.74 4.48 39.57
CA VAL A 352 -52.78 5.14 38.77
C VAL A 352 -54.07 5.16 39.57
N ASN A 353 -54.72 6.31 39.70
CA ASN A 353 -56.05 6.36 40.30
C ASN A 353 -57.11 6.03 39.24
N THR A 354 -57.99 5.05 39.50
CA THR A 354 -58.99 4.57 38.53
C THR A 354 -60.02 5.64 38.16
N SER A 355 -60.16 6.72 38.95
CA SER A 355 -60.97 7.88 38.55
C SER A 355 -60.46 8.58 37.29
N GLN A 356 -59.15 8.52 37.03
CA GLN A 356 -58.52 9.09 35.83
C GLN A 356 -58.80 8.25 34.57
N LEU A 357 -59.06 6.96 34.77
CA LEU A 357 -59.43 6.02 33.72
C LEU A 357 -60.91 6.21 33.33
N GLY A 358 -61.79 6.37 34.32
CA GLY A 358 -63.24 6.42 34.14
C GLY A 358 -63.86 5.04 33.93
N ILE A 359 -65.16 4.92 34.19
CA ILE A 359 -65.91 3.65 34.18
C ILE A 359 -65.79 2.91 32.83
N GLY A 360 -65.79 1.58 32.89
CA GLY A 360 -65.66 0.65 31.77
C GLY A 360 -64.21 0.27 31.46
N VAL A 361 -64.03 -0.57 30.45
CA VAL A 361 -62.71 -1.10 30.04
C VAL A 361 -61.82 -0.01 29.44
N LYS A 362 -60.54 0.02 29.84
CA LYS A 362 -59.48 0.83 29.25
C LYS A 362 -58.30 -0.05 28.86
N ILE A 363 -57.67 0.30 27.74
CA ILE A 363 -56.49 -0.37 27.21
C ILE A 363 -55.28 0.50 27.53
N LEU A 364 -54.28 -0.09 28.16
CA LEU A 364 -53.02 0.54 28.52
C LEU A 364 -51.87 -0.31 27.97
N SER A 365 -50.72 0.30 27.73
CA SER A 365 -49.51 -0.38 27.27
C SER A 365 -48.30 0.06 28.07
N ILE A 366 -47.42 -0.89 28.36
CA ILE A 366 -46.08 -0.64 28.87
C ILE A 366 -45.07 -0.88 27.76
N THR A 367 -44.07 0.00 27.67
CA THR A 367 -42.86 -0.23 26.87
C THR A 367 -41.64 -0.08 27.79
N ALA A 368 -40.71 -1.02 27.73
CA ALA A 368 -39.43 -0.96 28.43
C ALA A 368 -38.29 -1.02 27.42
N GLN A 369 -37.30 -0.14 27.56
CA GLN A 369 -36.14 -0.08 26.68
C GLN A 369 -34.89 0.40 27.41
N LYS A 370 -33.73 -0.11 26.97
CA LYS A 370 -32.40 0.36 27.36
C LYS A 370 -31.43 0.03 26.23
N ASP A 371 -30.47 0.91 25.95
CA ASP A 371 -29.42 0.65 24.96
C ASP A 371 -28.81 -0.73 25.19
N ILE A 372 -28.45 -1.43 24.10
CA ILE A 372 -27.84 -2.78 24.08
C ILE A 372 -28.75 -3.94 24.56
N TYR A 373 -30.03 -3.67 24.83
CA TYR A 373 -31.04 -4.66 25.21
C TYR A 373 -32.26 -4.59 24.28
N GLU A 374 -32.86 -5.75 23.98
CA GLU A 374 -34.07 -5.80 23.15
C GLU A 374 -35.23 -5.09 23.88
N PRO A 375 -35.94 -4.14 23.24
CA PRO A 375 -37.07 -3.45 23.84
C PRO A 375 -38.29 -4.38 23.92
N GLU A 376 -39.04 -4.28 25.02
CA GLU A 376 -40.21 -5.11 25.27
C GLU A 376 -41.47 -4.27 25.45
N SER A 377 -42.62 -4.85 25.10
CA SER A 377 -43.90 -4.18 25.31
C SER A 377 -45.01 -5.17 25.67
N ILE A 378 -45.91 -4.74 26.55
CA ILE A 378 -47.09 -5.49 26.92
C ILE A 378 -48.31 -4.58 26.97
N GLN A 379 -49.42 -5.05 26.41
CA GLN A 379 -50.71 -4.40 26.48
C GLN A 379 -51.58 -5.10 27.53
N PHE A 380 -52.32 -4.31 28.31
CA PHE A 380 -53.21 -4.82 29.35
C PHE A 380 -54.50 -4.01 29.44
N PHE A 381 -55.50 -4.63 30.08
CA PHE A 381 -56.85 -4.13 30.20
C PHE A 381 -57.18 -3.85 31.67
N VAL A 382 -57.77 -2.70 31.92
CA VAL A 382 -58.30 -2.31 33.23
C VAL A 382 -59.79 -2.05 33.08
N GLU A 383 -60.61 -2.88 33.71
CA GLU A 383 -62.04 -2.65 33.81
C GLU A 383 -62.34 -1.86 35.09
N VAL A 384 -62.87 -0.66 34.93
CA VAL A 384 -63.28 0.17 36.08
C VAL A 384 -64.77 0.03 36.29
N VAL A 385 -65.19 -0.52 37.42
CA VAL A 385 -66.60 -0.73 37.78
C VAL A 385 -67.11 0.34 38.75
N GLU A 386 -68.43 0.48 38.85
CA GLU A 386 -69.04 1.31 39.88
C GLU A 386 -68.70 0.80 41.29
N ARG A 387 -68.70 1.68 42.28
CA ARG A 387 -68.50 1.27 43.69
C ARG A 387 -69.79 0.71 44.24
N ASP A 388 -69.68 -0.27 45.13
CA ASP A 388 -70.83 -0.74 45.87
C ASP A 388 -71.32 0.36 46.83
N THR A 389 -72.64 0.55 46.86
CA THR A 389 -73.28 1.57 47.68
C THR A 389 -74.28 0.96 48.66
N GLU A 390 -74.44 1.57 49.83
CA GLU A 390 -75.44 1.23 50.83
C GLU A 390 -76.41 2.40 51.04
N ILE A 391 -77.70 2.10 51.12
CA ILE A 391 -78.73 3.04 51.59
C ILE A 391 -79.13 2.63 53.01
N GLN A 392 -79.12 3.60 53.91
CA GLN A 392 -79.63 3.43 55.27
C GLN A 392 -80.77 4.41 55.52
N LEU A 393 -81.93 3.87 55.91
CA LEU A 393 -83.10 4.65 56.25
C LEU A 393 -83.16 4.85 57.77
N PHE A 394 -83.42 6.07 58.23
CA PHE A 394 -83.70 6.40 59.62
C PHE A 394 -85.04 7.10 59.73
N ILE A 395 -85.87 6.65 60.67
CA ILE A 395 -87.14 7.30 61.04
C ILE A 395 -87.05 7.73 62.49
N ASP A 396 -87.19 9.03 62.73
CA ASP A 396 -87.04 9.67 64.05
C ASP A 396 -85.73 9.29 64.75
N GLY A 397 -84.65 9.20 63.96
CA GLY A 397 -83.30 8.85 64.42
C GLY A 397 -83.01 7.36 64.58
N ASN A 398 -83.98 6.47 64.35
CA ASN A 398 -83.80 5.02 64.45
C ASN A 398 -83.62 4.40 63.06
N GLN A 399 -82.56 3.62 62.86
CA GLN A 399 -82.32 2.91 61.60
C GLN A 399 -83.44 1.90 61.34
N LYS A 400 -83.89 1.82 60.10
CA LYS A 400 -84.92 0.92 59.60
C LYS A 400 -84.34 -0.01 58.55
N SER A 401 -84.70 -1.29 58.68
CA SER A 401 -84.42 -2.33 57.70
C SER A 401 -85.64 -2.58 56.81
N ASP A 402 -85.43 -3.31 55.72
CA ASP A 402 -86.53 -3.78 54.88
C ASP A 402 -87.58 -4.53 55.70
N SER A 403 -88.84 -4.20 55.48
CA SER A 403 -90.03 -4.73 56.19
C SER A 403 -90.30 -4.18 57.59
N ASP A 404 -89.51 -3.23 58.08
CA ASP A 404 -89.84 -2.55 59.34
C ASP A 404 -91.13 -1.73 59.17
N THR A 405 -91.99 -1.78 60.19
CA THR A 405 -93.20 -0.95 60.25
C THR A 405 -93.06 0.12 61.33
N ILE A 406 -93.76 1.23 61.14
CA ILE A 406 -93.96 2.27 62.15
C ILE A 406 -95.46 2.46 62.36
N GLN A 407 -95.85 2.80 63.58
CA GLN A 407 -97.21 3.24 63.88
C GLN A 407 -97.17 4.71 64.27
N LEU A 408 -98.12 5.48 63.74
CA LEU A 408 -98.24 6.91 63.94
C LEU A 408 -99.70 7.24 64.26
N GLU A 409 -99.90 8.22 65.14
CA GLU A 409 -101.22 8.78 65.39
C GLU A 409 -101.60 9.79 64.29
N ILE A 410 -102.91 10.01 64.11
CA ILE A 410 -103.41 11.02 63.16
C ILE A 410 -102.84 12.38 63.59
N VAL A 411 -102.34 13.16 62.62
CA VAL A 411 -101.66 14.47 62.75
C VAL A 411 -100.22 14.49 63.32
N GLU A 412 -99.55 13.34 63.49
CA GLU A 412 -98.11 13.30 63.77
C GLU A 412 -97.23 13.55 62.52
N SER A 413 -96.09 14.23 62.72
CA SER A 413 -95.04 14.39 61.71
C SER A 413 -93.86 13.50 62.03
N ILE A 414 -93.31 12.81 61.02
CA ILE A 414 -92.08 12.01 61.15
C ILE A 414 -90.88 12.74 60.55
N ASN A 415 -89.70 12.51 61.12
CA ASN A 415 -88.44 12.87 60.50
C ASN A 415 -87.86 11.68 59.74
N VAL A 416 -87.64 11.85 58.44
CA VAL A 416 -87.07 10.83 57.57
C VAL A 416 -85.68 11.28 57.15
N THR A 417 -84.67 10.52 57.55
CA THR A 417 -83.28 10.73 57.12
C THR A 417 -82.86 9.53 56.29
N VAL A 418 -82.29 9.78 55.11
CA VAL A 418 -81.68 8.76 54.26
C VAL A 418 -80.20 9.06 54.16
N ASN A 419 -79.38 8.10 54.55
CA ASN A 419 -77.94 8.13 54.31
C ASN A 419 -77.64 7.25 53.10
N PHE A 420 -77.11 7.86 52.05
CA PHE A 420 -76.54 7.16 50.91
C PHE A 420 -75.03 7.25 51.01
N ARG A 421 -74.36 6.10 51.13
CA ARG A 421 -72.92 6.05 51.35
C ARG A 421 -72.28 4.93 50.57
N ASP A 422 -70.99 5.09 50.35
CA ASP A 422 -70.13 4.05 49.86
C ASP A 422 -69.96 2.96 50.93
N ILE A 423 -69.84 1.69 50.53
CA ILE A 423 -69.60 0.60 51.49
C ILE A 423 -68.17 0.66 52.06
N ILE A 424 -67.23 1.31 51.38
CA ILE A 424 -65.81 1.32 51.72
C ILE A 424 -65.39 2.56 52.53
N THR A 425 -66.11 3.69 52.42
CA THR A 425 -65.81 4.97 53.09
C THR A 425 -67.06 5.62 53.67
#